data_AF-A0A947JYB4-F1
#
_entry.id   AF-A0A947JYB4-F1
#
_cell.length_a   1.000
_cell.length_b   1.000
_cell.length_c   1.000
_cell.angle_alpha   90.00
_cell.angle_beta   90.00
_cell.angle_gamma   90.00
#
_symmetry.space_group_name_H-M   'P 1'
#
loop_
_entity.id
_entity.type
_entity.pdbx_description
1 polymer ?
#
loop_
_entity_poly.entity_id
_entity_poly.type
_entity_poly.pdbx_seq_one_letter_code
_entity_poly.pdbx_strand_id
1 'polypeptide(L)'
;MEPSQAPDIFRTSLFNPQEFTITFELVPGRGSGGKRLEGILSFAEEAKKDGRIKALSITDNPGGHPALAPTSLGIEIQSMGLEPLIHFSLKDKNRNMAESQLFECHRHGLLNLLVLGGDYPRHGFHGQAMPVFDLDSPQLLRLIDRLRQTPPLGGNVPGCVMPLPSMDFLAGCVVSPFKTMQSEQIFQYAKLLTKVCSGAHFVISQLGFDMAKYQELLFFCRQHTITLPLLASVFIPSMKVAEIMCQGQVPGILFPESLMRLMQEEATSPDKGEEARLLRGARMVAALKHMGYAGVHLGGNNLTFSKIAFLLDQAESIAATANMEEIRHQVNFPTPSTWYMFPESGQQRDTPHKPSALFRINQQIHDSAFLPTGLIFPLAKKISLKVDHNKQARRLYTFCEHLIKTLFFHCRMCGDCTLAESSYLCPQSGCPKRMINGPCGGSLHGFCEVYPQERLCFWVRVYHNNPAGHLGSLSHCPPLPPKDWSLQGSSSWINYFAGRDHNKLLSDPQ
;
A
#
# COMPACT_ATOMS: atom_id res chain seq x y z
N MET A 1 -22.10 24.93 10.90
CA MET A 1 -22.58 23.65 11.45
C MET A 1 -21.34 22.86 11.78
N GLU A 2 -21.00 22.73 13.06
CA GLU A 2 -20.06 21.69 13.47
C GLU A 2 -20.67 20.35 13.02
N PRO A 3 -19.93 19.51 12.29
CA PRO A 3 -20.43 18.18 11.95
C PRO A 3 -20.74 17.48 13.28
N SER A 4 -21.98 16.99 13.44
CA SER A 4 -22.32 16.17 14.61
C SER A 4 -21.28 15.06 14.67
N GLN A 5 -20.51 14.99 15.76
CA GLN A 5 -19.51 13.95 15.93
C GLN A 5 -20.23 12.60 15.90
N ALA A 6 -20.15 11.92 14.75
CA ALA A 6 -20.53 10.52 14.67
C ALA A 6 -19.73 9.77 15.75
N PRO A 7 -20.34 8.76 16.40
CA PRO A 7 -19.64 8.01 17.43
C PRO A 7 -18.37 7.40 16.84
N ASP A 8 -17.25 7.50 17.57
CA ASP A 8 -15.91 7.04 17.17
C ASP A 8 -15.66 5.57 17.61
N ILE A 9 -16.63 4.71 17.30
CA ILE A 9 -16.66 3.26 17.51
C ILE A 9 -15.41 2.58 16.96
N PHE A 10 -15.01 2.86 15.71
CA PHE A 10 -13.89 2.14 15.09
C PHE A 10 -12.57 2.50 15.77
N ARG A 11 -12.27 3.80 15.92
CA ARG A 11 -11.04 4.23 16.61
C ARG A 11 -11.00 3.72 18.04
N THR A 12 -12.11 3.82 18.77
CA THR A 12 -12.21 3.36 20.17
C THR A 12 -11.93 1.87 20.27
N SER A 13 -12.55 1.04 19.42
CA SER A 13 -12.33 -0.42 19.41
C SER A 13 -10.88 -0.76 19.04
N LEU A 14 -10.34 -0.08 18.02
CA LEU A 14 -9.00 -0.33 17.47
C LEU A 14 -7.88 -0.10 18.48
N PHE A 15 -8.03 0.88 19.38
CA PHE A 15 -7.06 1.19 20.42
C PHE A 15 -7.43 0.63 21.79
N ASN A 16 -8.51 -0.15 21.91
CA ASN A 16 -8.86 -0.86 23.13
C ASN A 16 -8.23 -2.27 23.11
N PRO A 17 -7.19 -2.55 23.91
CA PRO A 17 -6.52 -3.85 23.91
C PRO A 17 -7.39 -5.00 24.45
N GLN A 18 -8.55 -4.71 25.04
CA GLN A 18 -9.52 -5.70 25.50
C GLN A 18 -10.52 -6.11 24.41
N GLU A 19 -10.59 -5.35 23.32
CA GLU A 19 -11.48 -5.65 22.20
C GLU A 19 -10.71 -6.26 21.03
N PHE A 20 -11.37 -7.19 20.34
CA PHE A 20 -10.90 -7.71 19.07
C PHE A 20 -11.69 -7.03 17.95
N THR A 21 -11.05 -6.08 17.26
CA THR A 21 -11.74 -5.23 16.28
C THR A 21 -12.10 -6.01 15.02
N ILE A 22 -13.37 -5.94 14.59
CA ILE A 22 -13.84 -6.61 13.36
C ILE A 22 -14.28 -5.54 12.37
N THR A 23 -13.75 -5.60 11.16
CA THR A 23 -14.20 -4.79 10.03
C THR A 23 -14.60 -5.68 8.86
N PHE A 24 -15.46 -5.19 7.97
CA PHE A 24 -15.88 -5.96 6.78
C PHE A 24 -15.78 -5.12 5.50
N GLU A 25 -15.21 -5.69 4.45
CA GLU A 25 -15.02 -5.04 3.14
C GLU A 25 -16.25 -5.15 2.25
N LEU A 26 -16.79 -4.00 1.87
CA LEU A 26 -17.82 -3.82 0.87
C LEU A 26 -17.19 -3.43 -0.46
N VAL A 27 -17.55 -4.18 -1.50
CA VAL A 27 -17.04 -3.96 -2.85
C VAL A 27 -18.17 -3.41 -3.72
N PRO A 28 -18.30 -2.08 -3.90
CA PRO A 28 -19.26 -1.51 -4.84
C PRO A 28 -19.01 -1.97 -6.28
N GLY A 29 -20.09 -2.00 -7.08
CA GLY A 29 -20.03 -2.29 -8.51
C GLY A 29 -20.05 -1.02 -9.36
N ARG A 30 -20.00 -1.20 -10.68
CA ARG A 30 -20.21 -0.10 -11.63
C ARG A 30 -21.68 0.32 -11.65
N GLY A 31 -21.92 1.62 -11.65
CA GLY A 31 -23.26 2.22 -11.65
C GLY A 31 -23.61 2.84 -10.31
N SER A 32 -24.71 3.59 -10.28
CA SER A 32 -25.20 4.32 -9.10
C SER A 32 -26.33 3.59 -8.36
N GLY A 33 -26.61 2.33 -8.68
CA GLY A 33 -27.75 1.60 -8.12
C GLY A 33 -27.84 0.13 -8.54
N GLY A 34 -28.98 -0.49 -8.24
CA GLY A 34 -29.31 -1.87 -8.58
C GLY A 34 -28.96 -2.89 -7.50
N LYS A 35 -29.28 -4.16 -7.78
CA LYS A 35 -29.24 -5.28 -6.81
C LYS A 35 -27.96 -5.39 -5.98
N ARG A 36 -26.81 -5.05 -6.55
CA ARG A 36 -25.53 -5.10 -5.82
C ARG A 36 -25.46 -4.02 -4.73
N LEU A 37 -25.89 -2.80 -5.05
CA LEU A 37 -25.94 -1.71 -4.07
C LEU A 37 -27.02 -2.00 -3.01
N GLU A 38 -28.21 -2.43 -3.44
CA GLU A 38 -29.29 -2.85 -2.53
C GLU A 38 -28.82 -3.93 -1.54
N GLY A 39 -28.09 -4.94 -2.02
CA GLY A 39 -27.53 -5.98 -1.16
C GLY A 39 -26.46 -5.47 -0.19
N ILE A 40 -25.65 -4.48 -0.60
CA ILE A 40 -24.68 -3.82 0.28
C ILE A 40 -25.39 -3.04 1.40
N LEU A 41 -26.44 -2.30 1.06
CA LEU A 41 -27.21 -1.53 2.04
C LEU A 41 -27.96 -2.46 3.01
N SER A 42 -28.57 -3.54 2.53
CA SER A 42 -29.17 -4.59 3.38
C SER A 42 -28.14 -5.19 4.34
N PHE A 43 -26.94 -5.53 3.85
CA PHE A 43 -25.85 -6.03 4.69
C PHE A 43 -25.50 -5.02 5.79
N ALA A 44 -25.41 -3.73 5.45
CA ALA A 44 -25.09 -2.68 6.43
C ALA A 44 -26.17 -2.57 7.51
N GLU A 45 -27.46 -2.59 7.15
CA GLU A 45 -28.55 -2.58 8.13
C GLU A 45 -28.51 -3.76 9.11
N GLU A 46 -28.24 -4.97 8.60
CA GLU A 46 -28.09 -6.16 9.42
C GLU A 46 -26.85 -6.08 10.33
N ALA A 47 -25.72 -5.62 9.79
CA ALA A 47 -24.49 -5.41 10.55
C ALA A 47 -24.67 -4.40 11.69
N LYS A 48 -25.46 -3.34 11.46
CA LYS A 48 -25.78 -2.36 12.51
C LYS A 48 -26.59 -2.98 13.65
N LYS A 49 -27.56 -3.84 13.34
CA LYS A 49 -28.40 -4.52 14.34
C LYS A 49 -27.59 -5.48 15.21
N ASP A 50 -26.63 -6.17 14.62
CA ASP A 50 -25.78 -7.14 15.32
C ASP A 50 -24.67 -6.47 16.16
N GLY A 51 -24.03 -5.42 15.65
CA GLY A 51 -23.10 -4.57 16.41
C GLY A 51 -21.67 -5.10 16.59
N ARG A 52 -21.34 -6.29 16.05
CA ARG A 52 -19.97 -6.84 16.11
C ARG A 52 -19.01 -6.18 15.12
N ILE A 53 -19.49 -5.74 13.94
CA ILE A 53 -18.67 -5.05 12.94
C ILE A 53 -18.52 -3.57 13.33
N LYS A 54 -17.27 -3.14 13.54
CA LYS A 54 -16.92 -1.79 14.02
C LYS A 54 -16.75 -0.77 12.90
N ALA A 55 -16.37 -1.23 11.70
CA ALA A 55 -16.37 -0.41 10.50
C ALA A 55 -16.67 -1.24 9.25
N LEU A 56 -17.36 -0.63 8.29
CA LEU A 56 -17.56 -1.15 6.95
C LEU A 56 -16.58 -0.46 6.01
N SER A 57 -15.62 -1.22 5.51
CA SER A 57 -14.64 -0.71 4.56
C SER A 57 -15.22 -0.67 3.16
N ILE A 58 -14.89 0.34 2.37
CA ILE A 58 -15.48 0.53 1.04
C ILE A 58 -14.36 0.66 0.01
N THR A 59 -14.30 -0.28 -0.92
CA THR A 59 -13.23 -0.31 -1.93
C THR A 59 -13.36 0.81 -2.96
N ASP A 60 -12.22 1.36 -3.38
CA ASP A 60 -12.11 2.40 -4.40
C ASP A 60 -11.68 1.82 -5.74
N ASN A 61 -12.60 1.76 -6.71
CA ASN A 61 -12.37 1.24 -8.07
C ASN A 61 -11.55 -0.08 -8.06
N PRO A 62 -12.06 -1.14 -7.39
CA PRO A 62 -11.34 -2.38 -7.13
C PRO A 62 -10.91 -3.08 -8.43
N GLY A 63 -9.70 -3.68 -8.45
CA GLY A 63 -9.15 -4.33 -9.63
C GLY A 63 -8.80 -3.36 -10.78
N GLY A 64 -8.83 -2.05 -10.54
CA GLY A 64 -8.60 -1.05 -11.57
C GLY A 64 -9.82 -0.85 -12.50
N HIS A 65 -11.02 -1.20 -12.02
CA HIS A 65 -12.29 -1.02 -12.72
C HIS A 65 -13.14 0.08 -12.08
N PRO A 66 -13.88 0.88 -12.87
CA PRO A 66 -14.76 1.90 -12.33
C PRO A 66 -15.90 1.29 -11.53
N ALA A 67 -16.10 1.79 -10.31
CA ALA A 67 -17.17 1.46 -9.38
C ALA A 67 -17.79 2.74 -8.80
N LEU A 68 -18.89 2.60 -8.06
CA LEU A 68 -19.42 3.70 -7.25
C LEU A 68 -18.32 4.24 -6.31
N ALA A 69 -18.20 5.57 -6.23
CA ALA A 69 -17.19 6.20 -5.39
C ALA A 69 -17.40 5.81 -3.91
N PRO A 70 -16.32 5.52 -3.18
CA PRO A 70 -16.45 5.07 -1.79
C PRO A 70 -17.00 6.17 -0.87
N THR A 71 -16.76 7.45 -1.19
CA THR A 71 -17.31 8.58 -0.41
C THR A 71 -18.84 8.64 -0.49
N SER A 72 -19.42 8.40 -1.66
CA SER A 72 -20.88 8.37 -1.85
C SER A 72 -21.54 7.30 -0.98
N LEU A 73 -21.05 6.06 -1.08
CA LEU A 73 -21.56 4.96 -0.25
C LEU A 73 -21.23 5.15 1.24
N GLY A 74 -20.09 5.80 1.54
CA GLY A 74 -19.69 6.13 2.91
C GLY A 74 -20.68 7.06 3.61
N ILE A 75 -21.20 8.06 2.89
CA ILE A 75 -22.23 8.97 3.42
C ILE A 75 -23.53 8.21 3.73
N GLU A 76 -23.95 7.30 2.85
CA GLU A 76 -25.13 6.46 3.06
C GLU A 76 -24.95 5.55 4.29
N ILE A 77 -23.81 4.86 4.41
CA ILE A 77 -23.49 4.00 5.56
C ILE A 77 -23.41 4.81 6.86
N GLN A 78 -22.82 6.00 6.82
CA GLN A 78 -22.77 6.89 7.98
C GLN A 78 -24.18 7.33 8.41
N SER A 79 -25.08 7.58 7.46
CA SER A 79 -26.47 7.94 7.76
C SER A 79 -27.26 6.81 8.46
N MET A 80 -26.83 5.55 8.29
CA MET A 80 -27.35 4.38 9.00
C MET A 80 -26.76 4.21 10.41
N GLY A 81 -25.86 5.10 10.83
CA GLY A 81 -25.19 5.06 12.13
C GLY A 81 -24.05 4.03 12.23
N LEU A 82 -23.44 3.66 11.10
CA LEU A 82 -22.25 2.83 11.00
C LEU A 82 -21.03 3.67 10.61
N GLU A 83 -19.84 3.15 10.87
CA GLU A 83 -18.62 3.83 10.46
C GLU A 83 -18.09 3.33 9.12
N PRO A 84 -17.95 4.20 8.12
CA PRO A 84 -17.28 3.86 6.87
C PRO A 84 -15.75 3.95 7.05
N LEU A 85 -15.04 2.94 6.53
CA LEU A 85 -13.58 2.98 6.31
C LEU A 85 -13.32 3.15 4.81
N ILE A 86 -12.95 4.36 4.40
CA ILE A 86 -12.84 4.71 2.98
C ILE A 86 -11.50 4.22 2.42
N HIS A 87 -11.52 3.33 1.42
CA HIS A 87 -10.30 3.06 0.66
C HIS A 87 -9.92 4.30 -0.13
N PHE A 88 -8.69 4.79 0.07
CA PHE A 88 -8.16 5.95 -0.64
C PHE A 88 -7.02 5.48 -1.52
N SER A 89 -7.31 5.23 -2.81
CA SER A 89 -6.32 4.72 -3.75
C SER A 89 -5.76 5.81 -4.68
N LEU A 90 -4.49 5.70 -5.05
CA LEU A 90 -3.75 6.72 -5.82
C LEU A 90 -3.59 6.40 -7.32
N LYS A 91 -4.14 5.26 -7.77
CA LYS A 91 -4.01 4.78 -9.16
C LYS A 91 -4.54 5.76 -10.22
N ASP A 92 -5.56 6.54 -9.87
CA ASP A 92 -6.33 7.42 -10.75
C ASP A 92 -6.39 8.87 -10.24
N LYS A 93 -5.56 9.25 -9.25
CA LYS A 93 -5.57 10.58 -8.61
C LYS A 93 -4.20 11.24 -8.67
N ASN A 94 -4.17 12.50 -9.10
CA ASN A 94 -3.02 13.37 -8.88
C ASN A 94 -3.14 14.05 -7.50
N ARG A 95 -2.11 14.79 -7.06
CA ARG A 95 -2.14 15.46 -5.76
C ARG A 95 -3.32 16.41 -5.57
N ASN A 96 -3.75 17.13 -6.60
CA ASN A 96 -4.90 18.03 -6.53
C ASN A 96 -6.21 17.26 -6.24
N MET A 97 -6.42 16.15 -6.95
CA MET A 97 -7.58 15.28 -6.70
C MET A 97 -7.49 14.62 -5.33
N ALA A 98 -6.30 14.22 -4.89
CA ALA A 98 -6.10 13.65 -3.56
C ALA A 98 -6.44 14.67 -2.45
N GLU A 99 -5.90 15.88 -2.51
CA GLU A 99 -6.22 16.96 -1.55
C GLU A 99 -7.71 17.32 -1.57
N SER A 100 -8.30 17.50 -2.75
CA SER A 100 -9.72 17.85 -2.88
C SER A 100 -10.63 16.77 -2.27
N GLN A 101 -10.30 15.49 -2.48
CA GLN A 101 -11.07 14.40 -1.90
C GLN A 101 -10.84 14.24 -0.39
N LEU A 102 -9.66 14.57 0.14
CA LEU A 102 -9.48 14.68 1.59
C LEU A 102 -10.40 15.78 2.16
N PHE A 103 -10.49 16.94 1.51
CA PHE A 103 -11.41 17.99 1.93
C PHE A 103 -12.88 17.56 1.87
N GLU A 104 -13.28 16.82 0.84
CA GLU A 104 -14.59 16.18 0.73
C GLU A 104 -14.85 15.23 1.92
N CYS A 105 -13.93 14.29 2.17
CA CYS A 105 -14.04 13.35 3.28
C CYS A 105 -14.21 14.08 4.62
N HIS A 106 -13.35 15.07 4.91
CA HIS A 106 -13.43 15.85 6.13
C HIS A 106 -14.76 16.62 6.24
N ARG A 107 -15.21 17.25 5.15
CA ARG A 107 -16.47 18.01 5.11
C ARG A 107 -17.68 17.16 5.45
N HIS A 108 -17.64 15.89 5.06
CA HIS A 108 -18.69 14.89 5.30
C HIS A 108 -18.44 14.02 6.53
N GLY A 109 -17.39 14.28 7.33
CA GLY A 109 -17.09 13.48 8.52
C GLY A 109 -16.66 12.03 8.21
N LEU A 110 -16.18 11.75 7.00
CA LEU A 110 -15.59 10.46 6.63
C LEU A 110 -14.13 10.42 7.08
N LEU A 111 -13.92 10.19 8.38
CA LEU A 111 -12.61 10.38 9.02
C LEU A 111 -11.71 9.15 9.01
N ASN A 112 -12.23 7.96 8.69
CA ASN A 112 -11.46 6.72 8.66
C ASN A 112 -11.03 6.41 7.22
N LEU A 113 -9.71 6.36 6.98
CA LEU A 113 -9.14 6.16 5.66
C LEU A 113 -8.23 4.93 5.64
N LEU A 114 -8.34 4.09 4.60
CA LEU A 114 -7.35 3.06 4.29
C LEU A 114 -6.53 3.50 3.07
N VAL A 115 -5.29 3.91 3.30
CA VAL A 115 -4.42 4.50 2.26
C VAL A 115 -3.70 3.42 1.44
N LEU A 116 -3.91 3.45 0.12
CA LEU A 116 -3.49 2.42 -0.81
C LEU A 116 -2.83 3.00 -2.06
N GLY A 117 -1.93 2.23 -2.70
CA GLY A 117 -1.48 2.56 -4.05
C GLY A 117 -2.57 2.34 -5.10
N GLY A 118 -3.36 1.27 -4.96
CA GLY A 118 -4.35 0.83 -5.94
C GLY A 118 -3.77 -0.07 -7.03
N ASP A 119 -4.67 -0.82 -7.66
CA ASP A 119 -4.37 -1.69 -8.80
C ASP A 119 -4.16 -0.87 -10.07
N TYR A 120 -3.37 -1.40 -11.01
CA TYR A 120 -3.21 -0.73 -12.30
C TYR A 120 -4.55 -0.64 -13.05
N PRO A 121 -4.95 0.53 -13.60
CA PRO A 121 -6.20 0.66 -14.34
C PRO A 121 -6.28 -0.34 -15.50
N ARG A 122 -7.42 -1.03 -15.67
CA ARG A 122 -7.59 -2.07 -16.70
C ARG A 122 -8.59 -1.68 -17.78
N HIS A 123 -9.87 -1.57 -17.43
CA HIS A 123 -10.95 -1.35 -18.40
C HIS A 123 -11.79 -0.14 -17.97
N GLY A 124 -12.12 0.72 -18.92
CA GLY A 124 -12.92 1.92 -18.76
C GLY A 124 -13.69 2.28 -20.03
N PHE A 125 -14.19 3.51 -20.10
CA PHE A 125 -14.88 4.01 -21.28
C PHE A 125 -13.91 4.05 -22.48
N HIS A 126 -14.25 3.31 -23.54
CA HIS A 126 -13.46 3.20 -24.77
C HIS A 126 -12.01 2.70 -24.59
N GLY A 127 -11.71 1.96 -23.52
CA GLY A 127 -10.41 1.30 -23.34
C GLY A 127 -9.80 1.51 -21.95
N GLN A 128 -8.47 1.35 -21.87
CA GLN A 128 -7.71 1.48 -20.62
C GLN A 128 -7.44 2.95 -20.28
N ALA A 129 -7.73 3.35 -19.04
CA ALA A 129 -7.43 4.70 -18.55
C ALA A 129 -5.93 4.90 -18.29
N MET A 130 -5.49 6.16 -18.32
CA MET A 130 -4.11 6.51 -17.97
C MET A 130 -3.83 6.21 -16.48
N PRO A 131 -2.75 5.48 -16.15
CA PRO A 131 -2.31 5.35 -14.76
C PRO A 131 -1.75 6.68 -14.26
N VAL A 132 -2.25 7.18 -13.12
CA VAL A 132 -1.84 8.49 -12.58
C VAL A 132 -0.66 8.34 -11.63
N PHE A 133 -0.86 7.72 -10.46
CA PHE A 133 0.18 7.45 -9.45
C PHE A 133 1.14 8.65 -9.22
N ASP A 134 0.61 9.87 -9.13
CA ASP A 134 1.41 11.07 -8.85
C ASP A 134 1.99 11.04 -7.43
N LEU A 135 1.19 10.53 -6.49
CA LEU A 135 1.60 10.21 -5.13
C LEU A 135 1.65 8.69 -4.93
N ASP A 136 2.46 8.23 -3.98
CA ASP A 136 2.38 6.90 -3.40
C ASP A 136 1.85 6.94 -1.94
N SER A 137 1.57 5.76 -1.37
CA SER A 137 0.91 5.66 -0.06
C SER A 137 1.69 6.33 1.08
N PRO A 138 3.03 6.18 1.20
CA PRO A 138 3.80 6.97 2.16
C PRO A 138 3.63 8.48 2.00
N GLN A 139 3.67 9.00 0.77
CA GLN A 139 3.50 10.44 0.52
C GLN A 139 2.11 10.94 0.91
N LEU A 140 1.05 10.17 0.62
CA LEU A 140 -0.31 10.53 1.02
C LEU A 140 -0.48 10.49 2.55
N LEU A 141 0.12 9.51 3.24
CA LEU A 141 0.13 9.48 4.70
C LEU A 141 0.80 10.73 5.28
N ARG A 142 1.96 11.12 4.72
CA ARG A 142 2.66 12.35 5.14
C ARG A 142 1.84 13.62 4.86
N LEU A 143 1.08 13.66 3.76
CA LEU A 143 0.15 14.75 3.47
C LEU A 143 -0.97 14.81 4.52
N ILE A 144 -1.58 13.68 4.86
CA ILE A 144 -2.62 13.59 5.90
C ILE A 144 -2.07 14.05 7.26
N ASP A 145 -0.88 13.58 7.65
CA ASP A 145 -0.20 14.00 8.89
C ASP A 145 0.02 15.52 8.92
N ARG A 146 0.41 16.13 7.79
CA ARG A 146 0.53 17.59 7.70
C ARG A 146 -0.80 18.30 7.86
N LEU A 147 -1.88 17.83 7.22
CA LEU A 147 -3.20 18.46 7.32
C LEU A 147 -3.74 18.47 8.76
N ARG A 148 -3.37 17.48 9.59
CA ARG A 148 -3.64 17.49 11.03
C ARG A 148 -2.89 18.62 11.75
N GLN A 149 -1.65 18.91 11.37
CA GLN A 149 -0.81 19.91 12.03
C GLN A 149 -1.19 21.37 11.70
N THR A 150 -2.33 21.61 11.03
CA THR A 150 -2.82 22.94 10.60
C THR A 150 -1.77 23.74 9.81
N PRO A 151 -1.26 23.20 8.69
CA PRO A 151 -0.17 23.84 8.00
C PRO A 151 -0.71 25.14 7.37
N PRO A 152 0.08 26.23 7.40
CA PRO A 152 -0.26 27.41 6.63
C PRO A 152 -0.30 27.03 5.15
N LEU A 153 -1.44 27.21 4.47
CA LEU A 153 -1.45 27.16 3.01
C LEU A 153 -0.68 28.38 2.50
N GLY A 154 0.44 28.13 1.82
CA GLY A 154 1.09 29.15 1.01
C GLY A 154 0.16 29.52 -0.13
N GLY A 155 -0.56 30.63 0.00
CA GLY A 155 -1.28 31.21 -1.13
C GLY A 155 -0.29 31.63 -2.22
N ASN A 156 -0.73 31.57 -3.48
CA ASN A 156 -0.01 32.19 -4.62
C ASN A 156 0.18 33.72 -4.46
N VAL A 157 -0.27 34.31 -3.35
CA VAL A 157 -0.12 35.71 -2.99
C VAL A 157 0.81 35.80 -1.78
N PRO A 158 2.01 36.40 -1.94
CA PRO A 158 2.90 36.67 -0.81
C PRO A 158 2.16 37.44 0.29
N GLY A 159 2.20 36.92 1.54
CA GLY A 159 1.61 37.57 2.70
C GLY A 159 0.16 37.16 3.05
N CYS A 160 -0.50 36.33 2.24
CA CYS A 160 -1.84 35.82 2.56
C CYS A 160 -1.76 34.35 2.95
N VAL A 161 -1.54 34.10 4.25
CA VAL A 161 -1.53 32.77 4.84
C VAL A 161 -2.86 32.56 5.56
N MET A 162 -3.68 31.64 5.04
CA MET A 162 -4.87 31.18 5.78
C MET A 162 -4.55 29.85 6.46
N PRO A 163 -4.68 29.77 7.80
CA PRO A 163 -4.60 28.49 8.49
C PRO A 163 -5.80 27.63 8.07
N LEU A 164 -5.54 26.39 7.67
CA LEU A 164 -6.59 25.39 7.50
C LEU A 164 -7.05 24.87 8.86
N PRO A 165 -8.34 24.51 9.02
CA PRO A 165 -8.76 23.75 10.19
C PRO A 165 -8.01 22.41 10.25
N SER A 166 -7.71 21.94 11.47
CA SER A 166 -7.10 20.63 11.68
C SER A 166 -8.01 19.54 11.15
N MET A 167 -7.47 18.65 10.31
CA MET A 167 -8.21 17.51 9.77
C MET A 167 -7.72 16.22 10.41
N ASP A 168 -8.41 15.77 11.46
CA ASP A 168 -7.99 14.61 12.24
C ASP A 168 -8.48 13.27 11.67
N PHE A 169 -7.85 12.82 10.59
CA PHE A 169 -8.15 11.52 10.00
C PHE A 169 -7.51 10.36 10.78
N LEU A 170 -8.26 9.26 10.94
CA LEU A 170 -7.70 7.95 11.27
C LEU A 170 -7.26 7.25 9.98
N ALA A 171 -6.00 7.45 9.59
CA ALA A 171 -5.43 6.89 8.37
C ALA A 171 -4.62 5.60 8.64
N GLY A 172 -5.07 4.48 8.09
CA GLY A 172 -4.38 3.19 8.08
C GLY A 172 -3.63 2.92 6.78
N CYS A 173 -2.80 1.88 6.78
CA CYS A 173 -2.04 1.47 5.60
C CYS A 173 -2.04 -0.05 5.41
N VAL A 174 -1.61 -0.51 4.23
CA VAL A 174 -1.56 -1.96 3.90
C VAL A 174 -0.15 -2.48 3.69
N VAL A 175 0.13 -3.71 4.13
CA VAL A 175 1.38 -4.45 3.86
C VAL A 175 1.08 -5.87 3.39
N SER A 176 1.87 -6.40 2.45
CA SER A 176 1.78 -7.82 2.08
C SER A 176 2.93 -8.61 2.72
N PRO A 177 2.66 -9.47 3.72
CA PRO A 177 3.65 -10.41 4.25
C PRO A 177 3.74 -11.71 3.41
N PHE A 178 2.91 -11.85 2.37
CA PHE A 178 2.69 -13.12 1.68
C PHE A 178 3.61 -13.35 0.48
N LYS A 179 4.68 -12.57 0.29
CA LYS A 179 5.58 -12.79 -0.85
C LYS A 179 6.47 -14.01 -0.60
N THR A 180 6.62 -14.82 -1.64
CA THR A 180 7.43 -16.04 -1.60
C THR A 180 8.91 -15.80 -1.89
N MET A 181 9.26 -14.69 -2.54
CA MET A 181 10.65 -14.35 -2.84
C MET A 181 11.20 -13.31 -1.87
N GLN A 182 12.45 -13.52 -1.44
CA GLN A 182 13.19 -12.56 -0.62
C GLN A 182 13.23 -11.15 -1.23
N SER A 183 13.48 -11.07 -2.55
CA SER A 183 13.57 -9.82 -3.30
C SER A 183 12.24 -9.03 -3.35
N GLU A 184 11.12 -9.69 -3.08
CA GLU A 184 9.81 -9.06 -2.98
C GLU A 184 9.47 -8.72 -1.52
N GLN A 185 9.67 -9.67 -0.61
CA GLN A 185 9.23 -9.55 0.79
C GLN A 185 9.99 -8.47 1.54
N ILE A 186 11.31 -8.36 1.36
CA ILE A 186 12.13 -7.33 2.02
C ILE A 186 11.60 -5.93 1.70
N PHE A 187 11.23 -5.69 0.45
CA PHE A 187 10.74 -4.39 -0.01
C PHE A 187 9.33 -4.07 0.49
N GLN A 188 8.46 -5.07 0.71
CA GLN A 188 7.17 -4.85 1.37
C GLN A 188 7.35 -4.34 2.80
N TYR A 189 8.30 -4.92 3.54
CA TYR A 189 8.61 -4.52 4.91
C TYR A 189 9.37 -3.20 4.99
N ALA A 190 10.32 -2.93 4.07
CA ALA A 190 10.96 -1.62 3.97
C ALA A 190 9.92 -0.51 3.77
N LYS A 191 8.96 -0.73 2.87
CA LYS A 191 7.86 0.20 2.66
C LYS A 191 6.92 0.31 3.86
N LEU A 192 6.71 -0.75 4.62
CA LEU A 192 5.94 -0.68 5.87
C LEU A 192 6.59 0.29 6.85
N LEU A 193 7.92 0.22 7.05
CA LEU A 193 8.64 1.17 7.90
C LEU A 193 8.44 2.62 7.41
N THR A 194 8.57 2.84 6.10
CA THR A 194 8.31 4.15 5.47
C THR A 194 6.86 4.62 5.72
N LYS A 195 5.87 3.73 5.72
CA LYS A 195 4.46 4.09 5.99
C LYS A 195 4.23 4.44 7.46
N VAL A 196 4.83 3.68 8.38
CA VAL A 196 4.74 3.95 9.82
C VAL A 196 5.34 5.31 10.12
N CYS A 197 6.54 5.61 9.61
CA CYS A 197 7.17 6.91 9.84
C CYS A 197 6.45 8.08 9.14
N SER A 198 5.63 7.79 8.11
CA SER A 198 4.82 8.80 7.42
C SER A 198 3.52 9.13 8.15
N GLY A 199 3.23 8.51 9.31
CA GLY A 199 2.05 8.83 10.12
C GLY A 199 0.87 7.85 9.96
N ALA A 200 1.11 6.58 9.62
CA ALA A 200 0.07 5.56 9.68
C ALA A 200 -0.38 5.32 11.15
N HIS A 201 -1.69 5.11 11.36
CA HIS A 201 -2.28 4.85 12.67
C HIS A 201 -2.53 3.36 12.94
N PHE A 202 -2.74 2.58 11.89
CA PHE A 202 -2.93 1.14 11.96
C PHE A 202 -2.51 0.48 10.64
N VAL A 203 -2.37 -0.84 10.67
CA VAL A 203 -1.93 -1.64 9.54
C VAL A 203 -2.96 -2.75 9.27
N ILE A 204 -3.37 -2.91 8.03
CA ILE A 204 -4.13 -4.08 7.55
C ILE A 204 -3.18 -4.92 6.69
N SER A 205 -3.07 -6.23 6.97
CA SER A 205 -2.35 -7.12 6.05
C SER A 205 -3.12 -7.25 4.73
N GLN A 206 -2.42 -7.43 3.62
CA GLN A 206 -3.07 -7.94 2.40
C GLN A 206 -3.69 -9.32 2.68
N LEU A 207 -4.61 -9.80 1.84
CA LEU A 207 -5.11 -11.16 1.98
C LEU A 207 -4.03 -12.21 1.67
N GLY A 208 -4.09 -13.32 2.38
CA GLY A 208 -3.20 -14.48 2.24
C GLY A 208 -3.63 -15.65 3.13
N PHE A 209 -3.07 -16.83 2.87
CA PHE A 209 -3.51 -18.10 3.47
C PHE A 209 -2.40 -18.85 4.22
N ASP A 210 -1.26 -18.20 4.44
CA ASP A 210 -0.09 -18.75 5.13
C ASP A 210 0.00 -18.17 6.55
N MET A 211 -0.28 -19.00 7.56
CA MET A 211 -0.27 -18.60 8.97
C MET A 211 1.14 -18.28 9.49
N ALA A 212 2.17 -18.89 8.91
CA ALA A 212 3.56 -18.55 9.26
C ALA A 212 3.90 -17.14 8.75
N LYS A 213 3.34 -16.69 7.62
CA LYS A 213 3.49 -15.29 7.15
C LYS A 213 2.74 -14.27 8.00
N TYR A 214 1.58 -14.61 8.55
CA TYR A 214 0.94 -13.75 9.55
C TYR A 214 1.81 -13.63 10.81
N GLN A 215 2.46 -14.72 11.23
CA GLN A 215 3.38 -14.69 12.38
C GLN A 215 4.65 -13.88 12.09
N GLU A 216 5.20 -14.03 10.88
CA GLU A 216 6.36 -13.30 10.39
C GLU A 216 6.15 -11.77 10.49
N LEU A 217 4.96 -11.29 10.14
CA LEU A 217 4.60 -9.88 10.25
C LEU A 217 4.60 -9.38 11.71
N LEU A 218 4.09 -10.18 12.65
CA LEU A 218 4.13 -9.83 14.07
C LEU A 218 5.57 -9.75 14.59
N PHE A 219 6.43 -10.71 14.21
CA PHE A 219 7.84 -10.69 14.57
C PHE A 219 8.56 -9.48 13.99
N PHE A 220 8.29 -9.16 12.72
CA PHE A 220 8.82 -7.97 12.08
C PHE A 220 8.42 -6.69 12.84
N CYS A 221 7.13 -6.53 13.15
CA CYS A 221 6.63 -5.37 13.89
C CYS A 221 7.28 -5.25 15.28
N ARG A 222 7.40 -6.36 16.02
CA ARG A 222 8.06 -6.38 17.35
C ARG A 222 9.54 -5.99 17.25
N GLN A 223 10.28 -6.56 16.31
CA GLN A 223 11.71 -6.27 16.12
C GLN A 223 11.96 -4.79 15.80
N HIS A 224 11.04 -4.15 15.06
CA HIS A 224 11.13 -2.75 14.68
C HIS A 224 10.34 -1.80 15.58
N THR A 225 9.87 -2.26 16.75
CA THR A 225 9.12 -1.45 17.73
C THR A 225 7.89 -0.76 17.13
N ILE A 226 7.22 -1.42 16.17
CA ILE A 226 5.95 -0.94 15.60
C ILE A 226 4.84 -1.30 16.58
N THR A 227 4.26 -0.31 17.25
CA THR A 227 3.18 -0.47 18.23
C THR A 227 1.79 -0.25 17.67
N LEU A 228 1.67 0.03 16.37
CA LEU A 228 0.38 0.29 15.72
C LEU A 228 -0.51 -0.97 15.76
N PRO A 229 -1.83 -0.83 15.96
CA PRO A 229 -2.78 -1.92 15.82
C PRO A 229 -2.65 -2.60 14.46
N LEU A 230 -2.55 -3.93 14.48
CA LEU A 230 -2.43 -4.76 13.29
C LEU A 230 -3.69 -5.60 13.12
N LEU A 231 -4.36 -5.43 11.98
CA LEU A 231 -5.51 -6.21 11.56
C LEU A 231 -5.09 -7.19 10.46
N ALA A 232 -5.49 -8.45 10.61
CA ALA A 232 -5.28 -9.47 9.58
C ALA A 232 -6.46 -9.52 8.61
N SER A 233 -6.16 -9.50 7.31
CA SER A 233 -7.20 -9.67 6.28
C SER A 233 -7.60 -11.14 6.14
N VAL A 234 -8.82 -11.51 6.52
CA VAL A 234 -9.37 -12.85 6.31
C VAL A 234 -10.36 -12.81 5.15
N PHE A 235 -9.95 -13.37 4.02
CA PHE A 235 -10.78 -13.43 2.82
C PHE A 235 -11.44 -14.81 2.67
N ILE A 236 -12.76 -14.84 2.49
CA ILE A 236 -13.55 -16.06 2.30
C ILE A 236 -13.97 -16.14 0.82
N PRO A 237 -13.15 -16.74 -0.06
CA PRO A 237 -13.43 -16.79 -1.49
C PRO A 237 -14.59 -17.75 -1.77
N SER A 238 -15.37 -17.44 -2.80
CA SER A 238 -16.19 -18.46 -3.47
C SER A 238 -15.28 -19.36 -4.31
N MET A 239 -15.77 -20.55 -4.68
CA MET A 239 -15.03 -21.46 -5.58
C MET A 239 -14.54 -20.74 -6.84
N LYS A 240 -15.40 -19.93 -7.47
CA LYS A 240 -15.03 -19.24 -8.71
C LYS A 240 -13.90 -18.23 -8.53
N VAL A 241 -13.88 -17.55 -7.39
CA VAL A 241 -12.84 -16.56 -7.08
C VAL A 241 -11.54 -17.25 -6.69
N ALA A 242 -11.61 -18.36 -5.96
CA ALA A 242 -10.47 -19.20 -5.65
C ALA A 242 -9.76 -19.71 -6.92
N GLU A 243 -10.52 -20.17 -7.93
CA GLU A 243 -9.97 -20.55 -9.25
C GLU A 243 -9.19 -19.41 -9.91
N ILE A 244 -9.77 -18.20 -9.95
CA ILE A 244 -9.16 -17.02 -10.56
C ILE A 244 -7.86 -16.63 -9.83
N MET A 245 -7.88 -16.69 -8.50
CA MET A 245 -6.69 -16.43 -7.67
C MET A 245 -5.61 -17.49 -7.87
N CYS A 246 -6.00 -18.78 -7.92
CA CYS A 246 -5.09 -19.91 -8.15
C CYS A 246 -4.43 -19.84 -9.54
N GLN A 247 -5.12 -19.28 -10.52
CA GLN A 247 -4.58 -19.02 -11.86
C GLN A 247 -3.67 -17.78 -11.93
N GLY A 248 -3.42 -17.10 -10.81
CA GLY A 248 -2.55 -15.92 -10.75
C GLY A 248 -3.14 -14.67 -11.43
N GLN A 249 -4.46 -14.63 -11.67
CA GLN A 249 -5.10 -13.51 -12.37
C GLN A 249 -5.36 -12.30 -11.46
N VAL A 250 -5.31 -12.49 -10.14
CA VAL A 250 -5.44 -11.41 -9.15
C VAL A 250 -4.03 -10.91 -8.76
N PRO A 251 -3.69 -9.64 -9.05
CA PRO A 251 -2.35 -9.10 -8.79
C PRO A 251 -1.83 -9.32 -7.37
N GLY A 252 -0.67 -9.95 -7.26
CA GLY A 252 0.07 -10.09 -6.01
C GLY A 252 -0.54 -11.02 -4.96
N ILE A 253 -1.66 -11.67 -5.28
CA ILE A 253 -2.30 -12.68 -4.44
C ILE A 253 -1.73 -14.04 -4.79
N LEU A 254 -1.34 -14.77 -3.75
CA LEU A 254 -0.89 -16.16 -3.83
C LEU A 254 -1.97 -17.05 -3.24
N PHE A 255 -2.58 -17.86 -4.09
CA PHE A 255 -3.57 -18.84 -3.67
C PHE A 255 -2.95 -20.24 -3.75
N PRO A 256 -2.74 -20.91 -2.60
CA PRO A 256 -2.07 -22.21 -2.57
C PRO A 256 -2.87 -23.29 -3.30
N GLU A 257 -2.18 -24.13 -4.10
CA GLU A 257 -2.82 -25.28 -4.75
C GLU A 257 -3.42 -26.27 -3.75
N SER A 258 -2.81 -26.43 -2.57
CA SER A 258 -3.34 -27.28 -1.50
C SER A 258 -4.71 -26.82 -1.02
N LEU A 259 -4.90 -25.51 -0.86
CA LEU A 259 -6.19 -24.92 -0.52
C LEU A 259 -7.20 -25.08 -1.66
N MET A 260 -6.76 -24.94 -2.91
CA MET A 260 -7.62 -25.15 -4.08
C MET A 260 -8.16 -26.58 -4.13
N ARG A 261 -7.30 -27.58 -3.93
CA ARG A 261 -7.70 -29.00 -3.89
C ARG A 261 -8.66 -29.29 -2.75
N LEU A 262 -8.36 -28.77 -1.55
CA LEU A 262 -9.26 -28.90 -0.40
C LEU A 262 -10.65 -28.31 -0.69
N MET A 263 -10.70 -27.11 -1.27
CA MET A 263 -11.98 -26.50 -1.64
C MET A 263 -12.74 -27.33 -2.69
N GLN A 264 -12.04 -27.94 -3.67
CA GLN A 264 -12.65 -28.81 -4.68
C GLN A 264 -13.24 -30.07 -4.05
N GLU A 265 -12.56 -30.67 -3.07
CA GLU A 265 -13.05 -31.81 -2.31
C GLU A 265 -14.31 -31.44 -1.50
N GLU A 266 -14.27 -30.33 -0.77
CA GLU A 266 -15.41 -29.82 0.00
C GLU A 266 -16.60 -29.48 -0.90
N ALA A 267 -16.37 -29.04 -2.14
CA ALA A 267 -17.44 -28.71 -3.07
C ALA A 267 -18.27 -29.93 -3.55
N THR A 268 -17.86 -31.15 -3.19
CA THR A 268 -18.66 -32.37 -3.40
C THR A 268 -19.81 -32.52 -2.40
N SER A 269 -19.83 -31.72 -1.33
CA SER A 269 -20.92 -31.70 -0.36
C SER A 269 -22.23 -31.13 -0.94
N PRO A 270 -23.40 -31.41 -0.33
CA PRO A 270 -24.68 -30.90 -0.81
C PRO A 270 -24.78 -29.36 -0.89
N ASP A 271 -24.12 -28.65 0.03
CA ASP A 271 -24.05 -27.19 0.07
C ASP A 271 -22.90 -26.61 -0.78
N LYS A 272 -22.19 -27.45 -1.54
CA LYS A 272 -21.07 -27.09 -2.42
C LYS A 272 -19.92 -26.41 -1.67
N GLY A 273 -19.62 -26.88 -0.45
CA GLY A 273 -18.51 -26.42 0.39
C GLY A 273 -18.74 -25.05 1.03
N GLU A 274 -19.99 -24.57 1.14
CA GLU A 274 -20.30 -23.27 1.70
C GLU A 274 -20.04 -23.19 3.21
N GLU A 275 -20.49 -24.16 3.99
CA GLU A 275 -20.22 -24.22 5.42
C GLU A 275 -18.72 -24.42 5.68
N ALA A 276 -18.07 -25.27 4.89
CA ALA A 276 -16.64 -25.56 5.03
C ALA A 276 -15.76 -24.31 4.88
N ARG A 277 -16.02 -23.47 3.85
CA ARG A 277 -15.29 -22.20 3.69
C ARG A 277 -15.58 -21.20 4.82
N LEU A 278 -16.80 -21.16 5.37
CA LEU A 278 -17.14 -20.29 6.49
C LEU A 278 -16.44 -20.74 7.78
N LEU A 279 -16.45 -22.04 8.07
CA LEU A 279 -15.74 -22.62 9.21
C LEU A 279 -14.22 -22.43 9.09
N ARG A 280 -13.65 -22.48 7.88
CA ARG A 280 -12.23 -22.14 7.67
C ARG A 280 -11.95 -20.69 8.00
N GLY A 281 -12.80 -19.77 7.55
CA GLY A 281 -12.72 -18.36 7.92
C GLY A 281 -12.81 -18.17 9.44
N ALA A 282 -13.74 -18.85 10.12
CA ALA A 282 -13.88 -18.82 11.57
C ALA A 282 -12.61 -19.31 12.30
N ARG A 283 -12.03 -20.42 11.84
CA ARG A 283 -10.75 -20.95 12.35
C ARG A 283 -9.59 -19.97 12.15
N MET A 284 -9.51 -19.31 11.00
CA MET A 284 -8.51 -18.25 10.77
C MET A 284 -8.68 -17.09 11.74
N VAL A 285 -9.91 -16.60 11.92
CA VAL A 285 -10.22 -15.52 12.87
C VAL A 285 -9.80 -15.90 14.29
N ALA A 286 -10.14 -17.11 14.75
CA ALA A 286 -9.75 -17.61 16.07
C ALA A 286 -8.22 -17.70 16.23
N ALA A 287 -7.51 -18.27 15.24
CA ALA A 287 -6.06 -18.38 15.26
C ALA A 287 -5.38 -17.00 15.30
N LEU A 288 -5.85 -16.05 14.48
CA LEU A 288 -5.29 -14.70 14.42
C LEU A 288 -5.51 -13.91 15.72
N LYS A 289 -6.69 -14.07 16.35
CA LYS A 289 -6.97 -13.53 17.68
C LYS A 289 -5.98 -14.08 18.71
N HIS A 290 -5.76 -15.39 18.73
CA HIS A 290 -4.81 -16.03 19.64
C HIS A 290 -3.35 -15.59 19.41
N MET A 291 -2.96 -15.35 18.15
CA MET A 291 -1.61 -14.88 17.80
C MET A 291 -1.31 -13.45 18.28
N GLY A 292 -2.33 -12.68 18.66
CA GLY A 292 -2.18 -11.32 19.16
C GLY A 292 -2.36 -10.21 18.11
N TYR A 293 -3.10 -10.48 17.03
CA TYR A 293 -3.60 -9.41 16.18
C TYR A 293 -4.64 -8.58 16.93
N ALA A 294 -4.69 -7.27 16.69
CA ALA A 294 -5.67 -6.36 17.29
C ALA A 294 -7.09 -6.57 16.73
N GLY A 295 -7.20 -7.22 15.57
CA GLY A 295 -8.46 -7.46 14.91
C GLY A 295 -8.33 -8.16 13.57
N VAL A 296 -9.46 -8.28 12.88
CA VAL A 296 -9.55 -8.81 11.52
C VAL A 296 -10.29 -7.86 10.59
N HIS A 297 -9.84 -7.89 9.33
CA HIS A 297 -10.50 -7.28 8.20
C HIS A 297 -11.11 -8.38 7.34
N LEU A 298 -12.41 -8.60 7.47
CA LEU A 298 -13.13 -9.65 6.77
C LEU A 298 -13.49 -9.21 5.35
N GLY A 299 -13.39 -10.12 4.39
CA GLY A 299 -13.83 -9.87 3.03
C GLY A 299 -14.20 -11.15 2.32
N GLY A 300 -14.88 -11.05 1.18
CA GLY A 300 -15.19 -12.22 0.35
C GLY A 300 -16.32 -11.98 -0.62
N ASN A 301 -16.70 -13.05 -1.33
CA ASN A 301 -17.74 -12.98 -2.36
C ASN A 301 -18.94 -13.83 -1.96
N ASN A 302 -20.14 -13.36 -2.33
CA ASN A 302 -21.42 -14.03 -2.06
C ASN A 302 -21.63 -14.31 -0.55
N LEU A 303 -21.30 -13.32 0.28
CA LEU A 303 -21.47 -13.35 1.73
C LEU A 303 -22.60 -12.41 2.12
N THR A 304 -23.71 -12.98 2.59
CA THR A 304 -24.78 -12.24 3.29
C THR A 304 -24.34 -11.98 4.72
N PHE A 305 -24.98 -11.04 5.41
CA PHE A 305 -24.66 -10.78 6.80
C PHE A 305 -24.89 -12.01 7.68
N SER A 306 -25.98 -12.77 7.46
CA SER A 306 -26.25 -14.03 8.16
C SER A 306 -25.08 -15.04 8.11
N LYS A 307 -24.38 -15.15 6.98
CA LYS A 307 -23.20 -16.02 6.83
C LYS A 307 -22.01 -15.49 7.63
N ILE A 308 -21.85 -14.18 7.70
CA ILE A 308 -20.82 -13.54 8.53
C ILE A 308 -21.15 -13.72 10.01
N ALA A 309 -22.40 -13.52 10.42
CA ALA A 309 -22.84 -13.78 11.79
C ALA A 309 -22.54 -15.22 12.21
N PHE A 310 -22.90 -16.21 11.38
CA PHE A 310 -22.55 -17.61 11.60
C PHE A 310 -21.03 -17.81 11.75
N LEU A 311 -20.22 -17.25 10.84
CA LEU A 311 -18.77 -17.34 10.91
C LEU A 311 -18.22 -16.77 12.23
N LEU A 312 -18.74 -15.62 12.67
CA LEU A 312 -18.32 -14.98 13.92
C LEU A 312 -18.70 -15.81 15.15
N ASP A 313 -19.91 -16.38 15.18
CA ASP A 313 -20.35 -17.28 16.26
C ASP A 313 -19.44 -18.51 16.35
N GLN A 314 -19.09 -19.10 15.20
CA GLN A 314 -18.17 -20.22 15.13
C GLN A 314 -16.76 -19.83 15.58
N ALA A 315 -16.27 -18.64 15.21
CA ALA A 315 -14.95 -18.17 15.61
C ALA A 315 -14.84 -18.01 17.13
N GLU A 316 -15.89 -17.50 17.78
CA GLU A 316 -15.95 -17.38 19.23
C GLU A 316 -15.99 -18.74 19.93
N SER A 317 -16.83 -19.66 19.44
CA SER A 317 -16.91 -21.04 19.95
C SER A 317 -15.56 -21.78 19.83
N ILE A 318 -14.90 -21.69 18.67
CA ILE A 318 -13.59 -22.31 18.42
C ILE A 318 -12.53 -21.71 19.34
N ALA A 319 -12.50 -20.37 19.48
CA ALA A 319 -11.54 -19.69 20.34
C ALA A 319 -11.67 -20.09 21.82
N ALA A 320 -12.87 -20.47 22.26
CA ALA A 320 -13.12 -20.88 23.64
C ALA A 320 -12.76 -22.35 23.95
N THR A 321 -12.74 -23.23 22.95
CA THR A 321 -12.75 -24.70 23.17
C THR A 321 -11.61 -25.46 22.52
N ALA A 322 -11.02 -24.93 21.44
CA ALA A 322 -10.08 -25.68 20.61
C ALA A 322 -8.61 -25.48 21.03
N ASN A 323 -7.77 -26.46 20.69
CA ASN A 323 -6.32 -26.30 20.73
C ASN A 323 -5.87 -25.35 19.61
N MET A 324 -5.39 -24.16 19.97
CA MET A 324 -5.05 -23.11 19.02
C MET A 324 -3.88 -23.47 18.09
N GLU A 325 -2.96 -24.33 18.54
CA GLU A 325 -1.87 -24.82 17.68
C GLU A 325 -2.43 -25.73 16.58
N GLU A 326 -3.35 -26.63 16.92
CA GLU A 326 -4.04 -27.50 15.97
C GLU A 326 -4.86 -26.69 14.96
N ILE A 327 -5.64 -25.71 15.43
CA ILE A 327 -6.41 -24.82 14.55
C ILE A 327 -5.50 -24.07 13.59
N ARG A 328 -4.36 -23.55 14.08
CA ARG A 328 -3.36 -22.89 13.23
C ARG A 328 -2.86 -23.83 12.12
N HIS A 329 -2.60 -25.09 12.44
CA HIS A 329 -2.20 -26.08 11.43
C HIS A 329 -3.30 -26.36 10.40
N GLN A 330 -4.57 -26.45 10.82
CA GLN A 330 -5.72 -26.70 9.94
C GLN A 330 -5.96 -25.57 8.91
N VAL A 331 -5.51 -24.35 9.20
CA VAL A 331 -5.69 -23.19 8.31
C VAL A 331 -4.39 -22.62 7.77
N ASN A 332 -3.27 -23.34 7.92
CA ASN A 332 -2.00 -22.95 7.35
C ASN A 332 -1.80 -23.57 5.97
N PHE A 333 -1.90 -22.74 4.93
CA PHE A 333 -1.70 -23.15 3.54
C PHE A 333 -0.45 -22.44 2.96
N PRO A 334 0.76 -22.92 3.26
CA PRO A 334 1.98 -22.35 2.69
C PRO A 334 2.11 -22.72 1.21
N THR A 335 2.71 -21.83 0.43
CA THR A 335 3.14 -22.16 -0.94
C THR A 335 4.51 -22.85 -0.91
N PRO A 336 4.77 -23.88 -1.74
CA PRO A 336 6.08 -24.51 -1.81
C PRO A 336 7.21 -23.51 -2.07
N SER A 337 8.37 -23.74 -1.48
CA SER A 337 9.57 -22.90 -1.63
C SER A 337 9.40 -21.43 -1.20
N THR A 338 8.39 -21.13 -0.37
CA THR A 338 8.22 -19.81 0.24
C THR A 338 9.44 -19.44 1.07
N TRP A 339 10.00 -18.25 0.80
CA TRP A 339 11.04 -17.66 1.62
C TRP A 339 10.42 -16.99 2.84
N TYR A 340 10.93 -17.32 4.02
CA TYR A 340 10.55 -16.68 5.28
C TYR A 340 11.69 -15.82 5.82
N MET A 341 11.37 -14.58 6.21
CA MET A 341 12.30 -13.67 6.90
C MET A 341 12.60 -14.18 8.30
N PHE A 342 11.58 -14.72 8.97
CA PHE A 342 11.67 -15.36 10.26
C PHE A 342 11.25 -16.83 10.08
N PRO A 343 12.20 -17.75 9.87
CA PRO A 343 11.92 -19.19 9.93
C PRO A 343 11.32 -19.59 11.30
N GLU A 344 10.91 -20.85 11.47
CA GLU A 344 10.26 -21.35 12.69
C GLU A 344 11.03 -21.06 13.99
N SER A 345 12.36 -20.85 13.91
CA SER A 345 13.20 -20.43 15.02
C SER A 345 12.88 -19.02 15.58
N GLY A 346 12.11 -18.21 14.85
CA GLY A 346 11.79 -16.82 15.21
C GLY A 346 12.97 -15.85 15.08
N GLN A 347 14.14 -16.33 14.68
CA GLN A 347 15.31 -15.47 14.42
C GLN A 347 15.27 -14.97 12.98
N GLN A 348 15.60 -13.70 12.78
CA GLN A 348 15.70 -13.15 11.44
C GLN A 348 16.80 -13.86 10.66
N ARG A 349 16.47 -14.33 9.46
CA ARG A 349 17.45 -14.89 8.52
C ARG A 349 18.42 -13.78 8.09
N ASP A 350 19.72 -14.08 8.12
CA ASP A 350 20.73 -13.22 7.53
C ASP A 350 20.49 -13.06 6.02
N THR A 351 20.56 -11.83 5.53
CA THR A 351 20.39 -11.52 4.10
C THR A 351 21.58 -10.81 3.47
N PRO A 352 22.80 -11.41 3.39
CA PRO A 352 23.90 -10.77 2.70
C PRO A 352 23.99 -11.28 1.26
N HIS A 353 23.78 -10.38 0.30
CA HIS A 353 24.23 -10.56 -1.08
C HIS A 353 25.04 -9.34 -1.50
N LYS A 354 26.10 -9.52 -2.29
CA LYS A 354 26.98 -8.42 -2.71
C LYS A 354 26.27 -7.53 -3.76
N PRO A 355 26.48 -6.19 -3.72
CA PRO A 355 25.98 -5.31 -4.77
C PRO A 355 26.59 -5.66 -6.13
N SER A 356 25.86 -5.35 -7.21
CA SER A 356 26.34 -5.58 -8.56
C SER A 356 27.55 -4.69 -8.88
N ALA A 357 28.41 -5.12 -9.80
CA ALA A 357 29.55 -4.31 -10.24
C ALA A 357 29.10 -2.96 -10.84
N LEU A 358 28.02 -2.99 -11.63
CA LEU A 358 27.44 -1.79 -12.22
C LEU A 358 26.90 -0.82 -11.16
N PHE A 359 26.26 -1.33 -10.10
CA PHE A 359 25.85 -0.50 -8.97
C PHE A 359 27.06 0.22 -8.34
N ARG A 360 28.13 -0.51 -8.04
CA ARG A 360 29.34 0.08 -7.42
C ARG A 360 30.00 1.15 -8.29
N ILE A 361 30.07 0.92 -9.61
CA ILE A 361 30.61 1.91 -10.55
C ILE A 361 29.75 3.18 -10.54
N ASN A 362 28.43 3.03 -10.70
CA ASN A 362 27.52 4.17 -10.68
C ASN A 362 27.56 4.91 -9.34
N GLN A 363 27.69 4.19 -8.23
CA GLN A 363 27.82 4.76 -6.90
C GLN A 363 29.10 5.59 -6.77
N GLN A 364 30.25 5.06 -7.17
CA GLN A 364 31.50 5.82 -7.14
C GLN A 364 31.46 7.08 -8.02
N ILE A 365 30.84 6.99 -9.20
CA ILE A 365 30.63 8.16 -10.08
C ILE A 365 29.72 9.18 -9.40
N HIS A 366 28.61 8.73 -8.81
CA HIS A 366 27.68 9.59 -8.09
C HIS A 366 28.36 10.27 -6.91
N ASP A 367 29.03 9.51 -6.06
CA ASP A 367 29.72 10.01 -4.86
C ASP A 367 30.80 11.04 -5.23
N SER A 368 31.55 10.79 -6.30
CA SER A 368 32.58 11.73 -6.76
C SER A 368 32.01 13.05 -7.30
N ALA A 369 30.86 13.00 -7.99
CA ALA A 369 30.29 14.14 -8.69
C ALA A 369 29.23 14.92 -7.89
N PHE A 370 28.45 14.27 -7.02
CA PHE A 370 27.28 14.83 -6.36
C PHE A 370 27.43 15.00 -4.85
N LEU A 371 28.28 14.21 -4.17
CA LEU A 371 28.51 14.42 -2.74
C LEU A 371 29.52 15.55 -2.49
N PRO A 372 29.33 16.40 -1.45
CA PRO A 372 30.26 17.48 -1.13
C PRO A 372 31.72 17.05 -0.89
N THR A 373 31.93 15.79 -0.49
CA THR A 373 33.25 15.17 -0.27
C THR A 373 33.90 14.64 -1.55
N GLY A 374 33.18 14.64 -2.68
CA GLY A 374 33.62 14.08 -3.95
C GLY A 374 34.66 14.93 -4.68
N LEU A 375 35.56 14.29 -5.43
CA LEU A 375 36.65 14.95 -6.15
C LEU A 375 36.15 15.85 -7.30
N ILE A 376 35.08 15.45 -7.98
CA ILE A 376 34.51 16.16 -9.14
C ILE A 376 33.48 17.21 -8.72
N PHE A 377 32.92 17.07 -7.51
CA PHE A 377 31.84 17.92 -6.99
C PHE A 377 32.05 19.43 -7.15
N PRO A 378 33.20 20.03 -6.78
CA PRO A 378 33.38 21.48 -6.88
C PRO A 378 33.30 21.97 -8.33
N LEU A 379 33.86 21.19 -9.26
CA LEU A 379 33.85 21.50 -10.68
C LEU A 379 32.44 21.31 -11.26
N ALA A 380 31.78 20.19 -10.96
CA ALA A 380 30.42 19.90 -11.41
C ALA A 380 29.45 21.00 -10.96
N LYS A 381 29.47 21.35 -9.66
CA LYS A 381 28.67 22.43 -9.09
C LYS A 381 28.92 23.77 -9.80
N LYS A 382 30.19 24.16 -9.97
CA LYS A 382 30.56 25.43 -10.62
C LYS A 382 30.07 25.49 -12.07
N ILE A 383 30.23 24.41 -12.83
CA ILE A 383 29.76 24.33 -14.22
C ILE A 383 28.24 24.42 -14.28
N SER A 384 27.52 23.60 -13.51
CA SER A 384 26.07 23.55 -13.53
C SER A 384 25.44 24.90 -13.17
N LEU A 385 25.94 25.57 -12.12
CA LEU A 385 25.46 26.90 -11.73
C LEU A 385 25.78 27.97 -12.78
N LYS A 386 26.99 27.96 -13.37
CA LYS A 386 27.34 28.92 -14.43
C LYS A 386 26.48 28.75 -15.68
N VAL A 387 26.23 27.50 -16.07
CA VAL A 387 25.42 27.15 -17.24
C VAL A 387 23.96 27.56 -17.06
N ASP A 388 23.43 27.47 -15.85
CA ASP A 388 22.03 27.78 -15.56
C ASP A 388 21.63 29.24 -15.85
N HIS A 389 22.58 30.18 -15.72
CA HIS A 389 22.36 31.59 -16.03
C HIS A 389 22.27 31.90 -17.53
N ASN A 390 22.72 31.01 -18.42
CA ASN A 390 22.70 31.23 -19.87
C ASN A 390 21.75 30.24 -20.57
N LYS A 391 20.70 30.77 -21.20
CA LYS A 391 19.64 29.98 -21.85
C LYS A 391 20.17 29.01 -22.92
N GLN A 392 21.14 29.42 -23.74
CA GLN A 392 21.69 28.57 -24.81
C GLN A 392 22.59 27.48 -24.24
N ALA A 393 23.49 27.85 -23.32
CA ALA A 393 24.35 26.88 -22.64
C ALA A 393 23.53 25.85 -21.87
N ARG A 394 22.47 26.28 -21.16
CA ARG A 394 21.55 25.40 -20.44
C ARG A 394 20.85 24.42 -21.37
N ARG A 395 20.39 24.86 -22.54
CA ARG A 395 19.77 23.96 -23.54
C ARG A 395 20.74 22.88 -24.01
N LEU A 396 21.98 23.25 -24.33
CA LEU A 396 23.01 22.29 -24.75
C LEU A 396 23.36 21.31 -23.63
N TYR A 397 23.55 21.81 -22.40
CA TYR A 397 23.85 20.99 -21.23
C TYR A 397 22.72 20.00 -20.92
N THR A 398 21.46 20.44 -20.92
CA THR A 398 20.29 19.57 -20.76
C THR A 398 20.20 18.53 -21.88
N PHE A 399 20.53 18.90 -23.13
CA PHE A 399 20.57 17.95 -24.25
C PHE A 399 21.65 16.87 -24.04
N CYS A 400 22.85 17.26 -23.61
CA CYS A 400 23.92 16.32 -23.27
C CYS A 400 23.52 15.38 -22.11
N GLU A 401 22.94 15.93 -21.04
CA GLU A 401 22.39 15.13 -19.95
C GLU A 401 21.34 14.14 -20.46
N HIS A 402 20.42 14.59 -21.30
CA HIS A 402 19.37 13.75 -21.85
C HIS A 402 19.95 12.58 -22.66
N LEU A 403 20.94 12.84 -23.51
CA LEU A 403 21.62 11.80 -24.28
C LEU A 403 22.25 10.76 -23.36
N ILE A 404 23.06 11.21 -22.38
CA ILE A 404 23.77 10.34 -21.43
C ILE A 404 22.76 9.52 -20.62
N LYS A 405 21.76 10.17 -20.03
CA LYS A 405 20.80 9.49 -19.14
C LYS A 405 19.82 8.59 -19.89
N THR A 406 19.49 8.90 -21.14
CA THR A 406 18.67 8.01 -21.97
C THR A 406 19.45 6.75 -22.33
N LEU A 407 20.72 6.90 -22.73
CA LEU A 407 21.58 5.78 -23.11
C LEU A 407 21.83 4.81 -21.93
N PHE A 408 22.19 5.34 -20.75
CA PHE A 408 22.59 4.50 -19.61
C PHE A 408 21.44 4.09 -18.69
N PHE A 409 20.42 4.95 -18.53
CA PHE A 409 19.39 4.77 -17.50
C PHE A 409 17.95 4.78 -18.05
N HIS A 410 17.78 4.86 -19.38
CA HIS A 410 16.47 4.98 -20.03
C HIS A 410 15.64 6.13 -19.44
N CYS A 411 16.29 7.26 -19.16
CA CYS A 411 15.68 8.40 -18.47
C CYS A 411 14.51 9.02 -19.25
N ARG A 412 13.51 9.53 -18.52
CA ARG A 412 12.34 10.25 -19.06
C ARG A 412 12.39 11.76 -18.82
N MET A 413 13.52 12.29 -18.36
CA MET A 413 13.75 13.72 -18.08
C MET A 413 12.67 14.34 -17.18
N CYS A 414 12.38 13.72 -16.03
CA CYS A 414 11.49 14.32 -15.04
C CYS A 414 12.07 15.58 -14.36
N GLY A 415 13.36 15.89 -14.56
CA GLY A 415 14.04 17.03 -13.93
C GLY A 415 14.33 16.88 -12.43
N ASP A 416 13.63 15.95 -11.77
CA ASP A 416 13.79 15.62 -10.35
C ASP A 416 14.25 14.15 -10.20
N CYS A 417 15.55 13.92 -10.16
CA CYS A 417 16.16 12.61 -10.43
C CYS A 417 16.35 11.78 -9.15
N THR A 418 15.73 10.59 -9.09
CA THR A 418 15.79 9.68 -7.95
C THR A 418 16.59 8.40 -8.24
N LEU A 419 17.70 8.53 -9.00
CA LEU A 419 18.49 7.36 -9.42
C LEU A 419 19.30 6.78 -8.27
N ALA A 420 19.91 7.62 -7.43
CA ALA A 420 20.77 7.16 -6.34
C ALA A 420 19.96 6.36 -5.30
N GLU A 421 18.74 6.79 -5.05
CA GLU A 421 17.78 6.20 -4.12
C GLU A 421 17.19 4.88 -4.66
N SER A 422 17.18 4.68 -5.98
CA SER A 422 16.63 3.49 -6.65
C SER A 422 17.70 2.58 -7.24
N SER A 423 18.88 2.50 -6.61
CA SER A 423 20.01 1.67 -7.05
C SER A 423 20.36 1.85 -8.53
N TYR A 424 20.34 3.10 -8.99
CA TYR A 424 20.63 3.55 -10.36
C TYR A 424 19.68 2.99 -11.42
N LEU A 425 18.44 2.70 -11.04
CA LEU A 425 17.35 2.38 -11.97
C LEU A 425 16.32 3.51 -11.96
N CYS A 426 15.90 3.97 -13.14
CA CYS A 426 14.93 5.05 -13.23
C CYS A 426 13.51 4.52 -12.99
N PRO A 427 12.78 4.94 -11.94
CA PRO A 427 11.40 4.47 -11.71
C PRO A 427 10.43 4.94 -12.79
N GLN A 428 10.71 6.06 -13.46
CA GLN A 428 9.84 6.65 -14.50
C GLN A 428 9.80 5.83 -15.80
N SER A 429 10.87 5.10 -16.12
CA SER A 429 10.90 4.11 -17.22
C SER A 429 10.82 2.67 -16.72
N GLY A 430 11.21 2.45 -15.47
CA GLY A 430 11.37 1.17 -14.81
C GLY A 430 10.08 0.57 -14.25
N CYS A 431 9.14 1.41 -13.79
CA CYS A 431 7.90 0.98 -13.15
C CYS A 431 6.68 1.54 -13.90
N PRO A 432 5.70 0.71 -14.31
CA PRO A 432 4.47 1.19 -14.94
C PRO A 432 3.66 2.15 -14.06
N LYS A 433 3.74 1.95 -12.73
CA LYS A 433 3.12 2.80 -11.71
C LYS A 433 3.99 3.98 -11.30
N ARG A 434 5.21 4.13 -11.82
CA ARG A 434 6.14 5.25 -11.59
C ARG A 434 6.44 5.63 -10.12
N MET A 435 6.05 4.77 -9.16
CA MET A 435 6.23 5.01 -7.72
C MET A 435 7.71 5.11 -7.35
N ILE A 436 8.02 6.00 -6.40
CA ILE A 436 9.38 6.22 -5.90
C ILE A 436 9.59 5.69 -4.48
N ASN A 437 8.52 5.55 -3.68
CA ASN A 437 8.54 4.83 -2.39
C ASN A 437 7.79 3.48 -2.53
N GLY A 438 8.16 2.69 -3.53
CA GLY A 438 7.55 1.40 -3.78
C GLY A 438 8.07 0.30 -2.83
N PRO A 439 7.62 -0.95 -3.02
CA PRO A 439 6.86 -1.49 -4.14
C PRO A 439 5.35 -1.24 -4.04
N CYS A 440 4.60 -1.68 -5.06
CA CYS A 440 3.17 -1.97 -4.87
C CYS A 440 3.01 -3.38 -4.30
N GLY A 441 1.78 -3.78 -3.99
CA GLY A 441 1.48 -5.13 -3.54
C GLY A 441 1.39 -6.18 -4.66
N GLY A 442 1.36 -5.79 -5.94
CA GLY A 442 0.90 -6.68 -7.02
C GLY A 442 1.95 -7.58 -7.68
N SER A 443 3.24 -7.49 -7.30
CA SER A 443 4.24 -8.39 -7.88
C SER A 443 3.98 -9.84 -7.49
N LEU A 444 4.28 -10.77 -8.39
CA LEU A 444 4.05 -12.20 -8.21
C LEU A 444 5.21 -12.98 -8.83
N HIS A 445 5.86 -13.85 -8.05
CA HIS A 445 7.04 -14.61 -8.47
C HIS A 445 8.14 -13.72 -9.09
N GLY A 446 8.34 -12.53 -8.53
CA GLY A 446 9.28 -11.54 -9.00
C GLY A 446 8.83 -10.71 -10.22
N PHE A 447 7.73 -11.06 -10.90
CA PHE A 447 7.22 -10.36 -12.07
C PHE A 447 6.29 -9.19 -11.72
N CYS A 448 6.19 -8.21 -12.61
CA CYS A 448 5.31 -7.06 -12.47
C CYS A 448 3.85 -7.41 -12.77
N GLU A 449 2.89 -6.89 -11.99
CA GLU A 449 1.44 -7.12 -12.23
C GLU A 449 0.93 -6.69 -13.62
N VAL A 450 1.60 -5.71 -14.23
CA VAL A 450 1.22 -5.14 -15.53
C VAL A 450 1.79 -5.96 -16.68
N TYR A 451 2.90 -6.65 -16.44
CA TYR A 451 3.66 -7.43 -17.43
C TYR A 451 3.99 -8.80 -16.83
N PRO A 452 2.97 -9.62 -16.52
CA PRO A 452 3.15 -10.92 -15.89
C PRO A 452 4.02 -11.81 -16.80
N GLN A 453 5.02 -12.48 -16.22
CA GLN A 453 5.97 -13.38 -16.92
C GLN A 453 6.84 -12.72 -18.02
N GLU A 454 6.62 -11.45 -18.36
CA GLU A 454 7.39 -10.72 -19.36
C GLU A 454 8.47 -9.83 -18.75
N ARG A 455 8.17 -9.17 -17.63
CA ARG A 455 9.07 -8.18 -17.01
C ARG A 455 9.15 -8.33 -15.51
N LEU A 456 10.37 -8.48 -15.00
CA LEU A 456 10.63 -8.42 -13.56
C LEU A 456 10.16 -7.09 -12.96
N CYS A 457 9.57 -7.18 -11.78
CA CYS A 457 9.16 -6.01 -10.99
C CYS A 457 10.34 -5.05 -10.82
N PHE A 458 10.07 -3.75 -10.94
CA PHE A 458 11.09 -2.71 -10.76
C PHE A 458 11.85 -2.88 -9.44
N TRP A 459 11.15 -3.13 -8.33
CA TRP A 459 11.75 -3.24 -7.01
C TRP A 459 12.52 -4.55 -6.80
N VAL A 460 12.16 -5.60 -7.52
CA VAL A 460 12.97 -6.83 -7.59
C VAL A 460 14.28 -6.56 -8.32
N ARG A 461 14.27 -5.75 -9.39
CA ARG A 461 15.50 -5.34 -10.06
C ARG A 461 16.35 -4.39 -9.20
N VAL A 462 15.73 -3.46 -8.48
CA VAL A 462 16.42 -2.61 -7.50
C VAL A 462 17.10 -3.47 -6.43
N TYR A 463 16.38 -4.48 -5.92
CA TYR A 463 16.92 -5.48 -4.99
C TYR A 463 18.16 -6.16 -5.57
N HIS A 464 18.08 -6.72 -6.78
CA HIS A 464 19.22 -7.43 -7.37
C HIS A 464 20.43 -6.53 -7.66
N ASN A 465 20.22 -5.22 -7.88
CA ASN A 465 21.33 -4.28 -8.04
C ASN A 465 22.08 -4.03 -6.74
N ASN A 466 21.38 -3.89 -5.62
CA ASN A 466 21.97 -3.67 -4.30
C ASN A 466 21.25 -4.48 -3.20
N PRO A 467 21.45 -5.81 -3.16
CA PRO A 467 20.77 -6.66 -2.20
C PRO A 467 21.40 -6.58 -0.80
N ALA A 468 22.63 -6.05 -0.69
CA ALA A 468 23.25 -5.68 0.58
C ALA A 468 22.64 -4.43 1.21
N GLY A 469 21.79 -3.69 0.47
CA GLY A 469 21.05 -2.56 1.01
C GLY A 469 20.27 -3.02 2.23
N HIS A 470 20.74 -2.65 3.42
CA HIS A 470 20.06 -3.00 4.66
C HIS A 470 18.65 -2.42 4.62
N LEU A 471 17.72 -3.02 5.37
CA LEU A 471 16.33 -2.55 5.42
C LEU A 471 16.24 -1.03 5.74
N GLY A 472 17.14 -0.50 6.55
CA GLY A 472 17.27 0.93 6.84
C GLY A 472 17.73 1.81 5.66
N SER A 473 18.46 1.26 4.69
CA SER A 473 18.81 1.97 3.45
C SER A 473 17.73 1.86 2.36
N LEU A 474 16.85 0.86 2.47
CA LEU A 474 15.73 0.62 1.56
C LEU A 474 14.43 1.30 2.03
N SER A 475 14.36 1.66 3.31
CA SER A 475 13.28 2.46 3.89
C SER A 475 13.72 3.92 3.91
N HIS A 476 12.86 4.79 3.39
CA HIS A 476 13.09 6.24 3.41
C HIS A 476 12.26 6.83 4.55
N CYS A 477 12.93 7.46 5.51
CA CYS A 477 12.29 8.14 6.62
C CYS A 477 12.94 9.52 6.81
N PRO A 478 12.28 10.63 6.41
CA PRO A 478 10.94 10.72 5.79
C PRO A 478 10.89 10.06 4.39
N PRO A 479 9.70 9.76 3.85
CA PRO A 479 9.57 9.25 2.48
C PRO A 479 10.15 10.24 1.46
N LEU A 480 10.60 9.75 0.31
CA LEU A 480 10.97 10.63 -0.80
C LEU A 480 9.76 11.48 -1.19
N PRO A 481 9.91 12.80 -1.30
CA PRO A 481 8.79 13.68 -1.61
C PRO A 481 8.33 13.49 -3.07
N PRO A 482 7.09 13.87 -3.39
CA PRO A 482 6.59 13.71 -4.75
C PRO A 482 7.39 14.57 -5.73
N LYS A 483 7.56 14.08 -6.96
CA LYS A 483 8.33 14.78 -7.98
C LYS A 483 7.74 16.16 -8.25
N ASP A 484 8.60 17.15 -8.41
CA ASP A 484 8.19 18.46 -8.90
C ASP A 484 8.07 18.44 -10.43
N TRP A 485 6.84 18.31 -10.93
CA TRP A 485 6.57 18.28 -12.36
C TRP A 485 6.83 19.61 -13.07
N SER A 486 7.01 20.73 -12.35
CA SER A 486 7.47 21.99 -12.97
C SER A 486 8.91 21.89 -13.50
N LEU A 487 9.69 20.92 -13.00
CA LEU A 487 11.04 20.61 -13.46
C LEU A 487 11.06 19.70 -14.68
N GLN A 488 9.91 19.19 -15.15
CA GLN A 488 9.88 18.26 -16.28
C GLN A 488 10.56 18.85 -17.53
N GLY A 489 11.44 18.06 -18.15
CA GLY A 489 12.24 18.48 -19.31
C GLY A 489 13.46 19.34 -18.98
N SER A 490 13.66 19.73 -17.72
CA SER A 490 14.86 20.46 -17.28
C SER A 490 16.00 19.51 -16.87
N SER A 491 17.21 20.07 -16.73
CA SER A 491 18.41 19.32 -16.32
C SER A 491 18.34 18.99 -14.83
N SER A 492 18.32 17.70 -14.50
CA SER A 492 18.32 17.29 -13.10
C SER A 492 19.68 17.47 -12.42
N TRP A 493 20.78 17.54 -13.18
CA TRP A 493 22.08 17.93 -12.63
C TRP A 493 22.10 19.39 -12.20
N ILE A 494 21.57 20.30 -13.03
CA ILE A 494 21.43 21.71 -12.65
C ILE A 494 20.51 21.84 -11.44
N ASN A 495 19.37 21.15 -11.45
CA ASN A 495 18.41 21.24 -10.35
C ASN A 495 18.96 20.73 -9.02
N TYR A 496 19.79 19.68 -9.03
CA TYR A 496 20.50 19.21 -7.84
C TYR A 496 21.40 20.31 -7.26
N PHE A 497 22.33 20.85 -8.05
CA PHE A 497 23.29 21.85 -7.55
C PHE A 497 22.66 23.21 -7.24
N ALA A 498 21.57 23.55 -7.92
CA ALA A 498 20.79 24.77 -7.66
C ALA A 498 19.81 24.61 -6.47
N GLY A 499 19.72 23.44 -5.85
CA GLY A 499 18.79 23.19 -4.73
C GLY A 499 17.33 23.29 -5.13
N ARG A 500 16.97 22.93 -6.37
CA ARG A 500 15.60 22.97 -6.89
C ARG A 500 14.87 21.65 -6.73
N ASP A 501 15.60 20.54 -6.71
CA ASP A 501 15.06 19.18 -6.70
C ASP A 501 14.58 18.73 -5.30
N HIS A 502 14.17 17.46 -5.19
CA HIS A 502 13.66 16.90 -3.93
C HIS A 502 14.65 16.93 -2.76
N ASN A 503 15.97 17.01 -2.99
CA ASN A 503 16.96 16.97 -1.91
C ASN A 503 16.79 18.15 -0.94
N LYS A 504 16.32 19.31 -1.43
CA LYS A 504 16.04 20.48 -0.59
C LYS A 504 15.00 20.18 0.50
N LEU A 505 14.04 19.29 0.21
CA LEU A 505 12.96 18.92 1.13
C LEU A 505 13.40 17.84 2.13
N LEU A 506 14.47 17.11 1.84
CA LEU A 506 15.05 16.12 2.74
C LEU A 506 16.03 16.76 3.74
N SER A 507 16.69 17.85 3.34
CA SER A 507 17.61 18.62 4.17
C SER A 507 16.93 19.65 5.08
N ASP A 508 15.66 19.95 4.82
CA ASP A 508 14.85 20.88 5.58
C ASP A 508 14.12 20.10 6.69
N PRO A 509 14.44 20.31 7.98
CA PRO A 509 13.69 19.68 9.06
C PRO A 509 12.28 20.29 9.10
N GLN A 510 11.36 19.73 8.32
CA GLN A 510 9.95 20.11 8.29
C GLN A 510 9.13 19.45 9.39
#